data_AF-A0A2S8UZN8-F1
#
_entry.id   AF-A0A2S8UZN8-F1
#
_cell.length_a   1.000
_cell.length_b   1.000
_cell.length_c   1.000
_cell.angle_alpha   90.00
_cell.angle_beta   90.00
_cell.angle_gamma   90.00
#
_symmetry.space_group_name_H-M   'P 1'
#
loop_
_entity.id
_entity.type
_entity.pdbx_description
1 polymer ?
#
loop_
_entity_poly.entity_id
_entity_poly.type
_entity_poly.pdbx_seq_one_letter_code
_entity_poly.pdbx_strand_id
1 'polypeptide(L)' 'MKLGEYIDDYGIKVYSFHDDIEDEEARTIFEKWLKTHGIV' A
#
# COMPACT_ATOMS: atom_id res chain seq x y z
N MET A 1 4.30 1.97 10.53
CA MET A 1 4.31 1.80 9.06
C MET A 1 5.40 0.84 8.56
N LYS A 2 5.12 -0.46 8.61
CA LYS A 2 5.80 -1.47 7.79
C LYS A 2 4.85 -1.84 6.66
N LEU A 3 5.30 -1.68 5.41
CA LEU A 3 4.51 -2.07 4.24
C LEU A 3 4.83 -3.53 3.94
N GLY A 4 3.81 -4.38 3.94
CA GLY A 4 3.93 -5.73 3.40
C GLY A 4 3.77 -5.66 1.89
N GLU A 5 4.72 -6.23 1.16
CA GLU A 5 4.61 -6.46 -0.29
C GLU A 5 4.59 -7.98 -0.51
N TYR A 6 3.56 -8.46 -1.21
CA TYR A 6 3.53 -9.84 -1.69
C TYR A 6 2.86 -9.91 -3.07
N ILE A 7 3.22 -10.94 -3.82
CA ILE A 7 2.54 -11.31 -5.06
C ILE A 7 1.59 -12.44 -4.69
N ASP A 8 0.30 -12.30 -5.01
CA ASP A 8 -0.67 -13.35 -4.77
C ASP A 8 -0.56 -14.48 -5.81
N ASP A 9 -1.37 -15.53 -5.65
CA ASP A 9 -1.38 -16.69 -6.55
C ASP A 9 -1.81 -16.34 -7.99
N TYR A 10 -2.35 -15.15 -8.23
CA TYR A 10 -2.77 -14.63 -9.53
C TYR A 10 -1.74 -13.69 -10.16
N GLY A 11 -0.60 -13.44 -9.50
CA GLY A 11 0.41 -12.50 -9.98
C GLY A 11 0.07 -11.03 -9.67
N ILE A 12 -0.93 -10.76 -8.82
CA ILE A 12 -1.31 -9.41 -8.42
C ILE A 12 -0.38 -8.95 -7.31
N LYS A 13 0.15 -7.73 -7.48
CA LYS A 13 1.02 -7.10 -6.49
C LYS A 13 0.16 -6.46 -5.40
N VAL A 14 0.22 -7.02 -4.19
CA VAL A 14 -0.59 -6.58 -3.05
C VAL A 14 0.28 -5.81 -2.06
N TYR A 15 -0.26 -4.69 -1.60
CA TYR A 15 0.34 -3.80 -0.61
C TYR A 15 -0.52 -3.80 0.65
N SER A 16 0.08 -4.11 1.80
CA SER A 16 -0.61 -4.13 3.08
C SER A 16 0.01 -3.14 4.07
N PHE A 17 -0.87 -2.48 4.83
CA PHE A 17 -0.50 -1.63 5.95
C PHE A 17 -0.85 -2.36 7.24
N HIS A 18 0.10 -2.45 8.15
CA HIS A 18 -0.14 -2.94 9.50
C HIS A 18 -0.05 -1.76 10.46
N ASP A 19 -1.14 -1.01 10.57
CA ASP A 19 -1.28 0.14 11.46
C ASP A 19 -2.78 0.35 11.74
N ASP A 20 -3.15 0.68 12.98
CA ASP A 20 -4.51 1.12 13.37
C ASP A 20 -4.70 2.58 12.91
N ILE A 21 -4.68 2.81 11.59
CA ILE A 21 -4.89 4.12 10.96
C ILE A 21 -6.28 4.14 10.34
N GLU A 22 -6.99 5.26 10.47
CA GLU A 22 -8.30 5.43 9.82
C GLU A 22 -8.18 5.30 8.29
N ASP A 23 -9.17 4.64 7.67
CA ASP A 23 -9.17 4.30 6.24
C ASP A 23 -8.85 5.49 5.31
N GLU A 24 -9.28 6.71 5.66
CA GLU A 24 -9.02 7.92 4.88
C GLU A 24 -7.54 8.35 4.91
N GLU A 25 -6.92 8.27 6.08
CA GLU A 25 -5.50 8.58 6.25
C GLU A 25 -4.65 7.49 5.59
N ALA A 26 -5.03 6.21 5.74
CA ALA A 26 -4.38 5.09 5.08
C ALA A 26 -4.39 5.25 3.54
N ARG A 27 -5.51 5.67 2.95
CA ARG A 27 -5.61 5.94 1.51
C ARG A 27 -4.67 7.03 1.05
N THR A 28 -4.63 8.15 1.77
CA THR A 28 -3.77 9.29 1.41
C THR A 28 -2.29 8.94 1.46
N ILE A 29 -1.88 8.16 2.46
CA ILE A 29 -0.51 7.67 2.61
C ILE A 29 -0.17 6.70 1.45
N PHE A 30 -1.08 5.78 1.13
CA PHE A 30 -0.88 4.83 0.05
C PHE A 30 -0.72 5.52 -1.30
N GLU A 31 -1.57 6.49 -1.62
CA GLU A 31 -1.45 7.26 -2.87
C GLU A 31 -0.12 8.01 -2.98
N LYS A 32 0.35 8.63 -1.89
CA LYS A 32 1.66 9.30 -1.87
C LYS A 32 2.79 8.31 -2.09
N TRP A 33 2.71 7.13 -1.48
CA TRP A 33 3.70 6.07 -1.64
C TRP A 33 3.74 5.58 -3.09
N LEU A 34 2.59 5.32 -3.73
CA LEU A 34 2.51 4.90 -5.13
C LEU A 34 3.16 5.91 -6.09
N LYS A 35 2.87 7.21 -5.91
CA LYS A 35 3.46 8.29 -6.71
C LYS A 35 4.97 8.38 -6.53
N THR A 36 5.46 8.21 -5.30
CA THR A 36 6.90 8.26 -4.98
C THR A 36 7.66 7.12 -5.67
N HIS A 37 7.01 5.97 -5.89
CA HIS A 37 7.61 4.79 -6.53
C HIS A 37 7.31 4.69 -8.03
N GLY A 38 6.59 5.68 -8.62
CA GLY A 38 6.27 5.70 -10.04
C GLY A 38 5.29 4.61 -10.49
N ILE A 39 4.46 4.12 -9.58
CA ILE A 39 3.45 3.09 -9.87
C ILE A 39 2.18 3.72 -10.48
N VAL A 40 1.84 4.95 -10.07
CA VAL A 40 0.71 5.76 -10.57
C VAL A 40 1.14 7.19 -10.89
#